data_AF-A0A852RS56-F1
#
_entry.id   AF-A0A852RS56-F1
#
_cell.length_a   1.000
_cell.length_b   1.000
_cell.length_c   1.000
_cell.angle_alpha   90.00
_cell.angle_beta   90.00
_cell.angle_gamma   90.00
#
_symmetry.space_group_name_H-M   'P 1'
#
loop_
_entity.id
_entity.type
_entity.pdbx_description
1 polymer ?
#
loop_
_entity_poly.entity_id
_entity_poly.type
_entity_poly.pdbx_seq_one_letter_code
_entity_poly.pdbx_strand_id
1 'polypeptide(L)' 'MDTTTANGTTPGLRAALLKIARKYEDLGAQAAAGAPYWEPCPSTVVSFRAVAEALRSEVEDL' A
#
# COMPACT_ATOMS: atom_id res chain seq x y z
N MET A 1 31.72 24.49 0.37
CA MET A 1 30.32 24.50 -0.08
C MET A 1 29.80 23.10 0.17
N ASP A 2 29.31 22.92 1.38
CA ASP A 2 28.92 21.65 1.96
C ASP A 2 27.48 21.36 1.55
N THR A 3 27.29 20.54 0.52
CA THR A 3 25.97 19.98 0.21
C THR A 3 25.76 18.75 1.08
N THR A 4 25.30 19.02 2.30
CA THR A 4 24.31 18.26 3.07
C THR A 4 23.96 16.86 2.53
N THR A 5 24.56 15.85 3.18
CA THR A 5 23.99 14.55 3.56
C THR A 5 22.82 14.02 2.71
N ALA A 6 23.15 13.43 1.57
CA ALA A 6 22.30 12.43 0.93
C ALA A 6 22.65 11.06 1.54
N ASN A 7 22.02 10.65 2.65
CA ASN A 7 22.01 9.26 3.15
C ASN A 7 21.14 9.09 4.42
N GLY A 8 19.82 9.01 4.26
CA GLY A 8 18.93 8.67 5.39
C GLY A 8 17.42 8.53 5.08
N THR A 9 16.95 9.00 3.92
CA THR A 9 15.50 9.11 3.63
C THR A 9 14.87 7.80 3.12
N THR A 10 15.63 6.98 2.41
CA THR A 10 15.12 5.79 1.69
C THR A 10 14.55 4.70 2.60
N PRO A 11 15.19 4.33 3.74
CA PRO A 11 14.65 3.31 4.63
C PRO A 11 13.33 3.72 5.30
N GLY A 12 13.22 5.00 5.68
CA GLY A 12 12.00 5.55 6.28
C GLY A 12 10.84 5.62 5.30
N LEU A 13 11.10 6.05 4.06
CA LEU A 13 10.11 6.08 2.99
C LEU A 13 9.64 4.67 2.62
N ARG A 14 10.56 3.72 2.43
CA ARG A 14 10.26 2.32 2.15
C ARG A 14 9.37 1.71 3.23
N ALA A 15 9.72 1.90 4.50
CA ALA A 15 8.92 1.41 5.62
C ALA A 15 7.53 2.07 5.68
N ALA A 16 7.44 3.37 5.38
CA ALA A 16 6.17 4.08 5.34
C ALA A 16 5.25 3.57 4.22
N LEU A 17 5.77 3.39 3.00
CA LEU A 17 5.02 2.86 1.86
C LEU A 17 4.50 1.45 2.13
N LEU A 18 5.34 0.56 2.67
CA LEU A 18 4.92 -0.80 3.06
C LEU A 18 3.85 -0.78 4.16
N LYS A 19 3.98 0.11 5.15
CA LYS A 19 2.97 0.29 6.20
C LYS A 19 1.63 0.76 5.63
N ILE A 20 1.64 1.67 4.66
CA ILE A 20 0.42 2.15 4.00
C ILE A 20 -0.18 1.03 3.13
N ALA A 21 0.64 0.33 2.35
CA ALA A 21 0.20 -0.80 1.54
C ALA A 21 -0.53 -1.84 2.39
N ARG A 22 0.04 -2.20 3.55
CA ARG A 22 -0.60 -3.13 4.49
C ARG A 22 -1.96 -2.66 4.98
N LYS A 23 -2.10 -1.36 5.31
CA LYS A 23 -3.39 -0.80 5.74
C LYS A 23 -4.46 -0.96 4.65
N TYR A 24 -4.12 -0.73 3.39
CA TYR A 24 -5.07 -0.89 2.29
C TYR A 24 -5.47 -2.36 2.11
N GLU A 25 -4.57 -3.32 2.32
CA GLU A 25 -4.92 -4.74 2.33
C GLU A 25 -5.89 -5.08 3.46
N ASP A 26 -5.64 -4.58 4.67
CA ASP A 26 -6.50 -4.82 5.82
C ASP A 26 -7.90 -4.22 5.58
N LEU A 27 -7.99 -3.02 4.98
CA LEU A 27 -9.25 -2.41 4.55
C LEU A 27 -9.95 -3.24 3.46
N GLY A 28 -9.21 -3.77 2.50
CA GLY A 28 -9.70 -4.69 1.48
C GLY A 28 -10.27 -5.98 2.06
N ALA A 29 -9.57 -6.57 3.03
CA ALA A 29 -10.03 -7.77 3.73
C ALA A 29 -11.30 -7.49 4.54
N GLN A 30 -11.36 -6.36 5.24
CA GLN A 30 -12.54 -5.94 6.01
C GLN A 30 -13.75 -5.68 5.11
N ALA A 31 -13.55 -4.98 3.99
CA ALA A 31 -14.61 -4.72 3.02
C ALA A 31 -15.10 -6.01 2.33
N ALA A 32 -14.20 -6.95 2.03
CA ALA A 32 -14.56 -8.25 1.48
C ALA A 32 -15.31 -9.12 2.49
N ALA A 33 -14.92 -9.10 3.77
CA ALA A 33 -15.60 -9.83 4.83
C ALA A 33 -17.03 -9.33 5.09
N GLY A 34 -17.31 -8.06 4.78
CA GLY A 34 -18.66 -7.49 4.83
C GLY A 34 -19.56 -7.90 3.66
N ALA A 35 -19.00 -8.45 2.58
CA ALA A 35 -19.74 -8.87 1.40
C ALA A 35 -20.00 -10.39 1.41
N PRO A 36 -21.23 -10.83 1.11
CA PRO A 36 -21.51 -12.26 0.93
C PRO A 36 -20.71 -12.85 -0.24
N TYR A 37 -20.33 -14.13 -0.13
CA TYR A 37 -19.49 -14.79 -1.14
C TYR A 37 -20.15 -14.93 -2.53
N TRP A 38 -21.48 -14.87 -2.58
CA TRP A 38 -22.27 -14.99 -3.82
C TRP A 38 -22.48 -13.64 -4.51
N GLU A 39 -22.12 -12.53 -3.88
CA GLU A 39 -22.22 -11.21 -4.49
C GLU A 39 -20.93 -10.84 -5.22
N PRO A 40 -21.03 -10.03 -6.29
CA PRO A 40 -19.84 -9.47 -6.92
C PRO A 40 -18.96 -8.76 -5.89
N CYS A 41 -17.65 -8.99 -5.97
CA CYS A 41 -16.70 -8.34 -5.08
C CYS A 41 -16.88 -6.82 -5.14
N PRO A 42 -17.05 -6.13 -4.00
CA PRO A 42 -17.24 -4.69 -3.99
C PRO A 42 -16.10 -3.99 -4.72
N SER A 43 -16.42 -3.02 -5.58
CA SER A 43 -15.41 -2.25 -6.33
C SER A 43 -14.37 -1.60 -5.41
N THR A 44 -14.76 -1.25 -4.18
CA THR A 44 -13.88 -0.74 -3.14
C THR A 44 -12.75 -1.72 -2.78
N VAL A 45 -13.02 -3.04 -2.73
CA VAL A 45 -11.99 -4.05 -2.46
C VAL A 45 -10.97 -4.09 -3.60
N VAL A 46 -11.44 -3.98 -4.84
CA VAL A 46 -10.57 -3.92 -6.03
C VAL A 46 -9.67 -2.69 -5.98
N SER A 47 -10.23 -1.53 -5.67
CA SER A 47 -9.46 -0.28 -5.51
C SER A 47 -8.40 -0.38 -4.40
N PHE A 48 -8.75 -0.96 -3.25
CA PHE A 48 -7.79 -1.14 -2.16
C PHE A 48 -6.64 -2.07 -2.53
N ARG A 49 -6.91 -3.16 -3.26
CA ARG A 49 -5.86 -4.06 -3.77
C ARG A 49 -4.94 -3.35 -4.76
N ALA A 50 -5.52 -2.60 -5.70
CA ALA A 50 -4.74 -1.84 -6.70
C ALA A 50 -3.81 -0.81 -6.04
N VAL A 51 -4.28 -0.10 -5.01
CA VAL A 51 -3.45 0.85 -4.27
C VAL A 51 -2.33 0.14 -3.50
N ALA A 52 -2.62 -0.97 -2.83
CA ALA A 52 -1.60 -1.74 -2.12
C ALA A 52 -0.51 -2.30 -3.05
N GLU A 53 -0.89 -2.73 -4.25
CA GLU A 53 0.03 -3.19 -5.29
C GLU A 53 0.91 -2.05 -5.83
N ALA A 54 0.31 -0.91 -6.17
CA ALA A 54 1.05 0.26 -6.64
C ALA A 54 2.11 0.71 -5.61
N LEU A 55 1.74 0.79 -4.33
CA LEU A 55 2.68 1.17 -3.26
C LEU A 55 3.84 0.19 -3.08
N ARG A 56 3.65 -1.09 -3.42
CA ARG A 56 4.73 -2.09 -3.41
C ARG A 56 5.63 -1.98 -4.63
N SER A 57 5.07 -1.66 -5.79
CA SER A 57 5.86 -1.37 -6.99
C SER A 57 6.82 -0.22 -6.73
N GLU A 58 6.31 0.89 -6.18
CA GLU A 58 7.13 2.04 -5.81
C GLU A 58 8.24 1.68 -4.80
N VAL A 59 8.01 0.71 -3.92
CA VAL A 59 9.04 0.22 -2.99
C VAL A 59 10.12 -0.60 -3.69
N GLU A 60 9.77 -1.33 -4.74
CA GLU A 60 10.74 -2.08 -5.56
C GLU A 60 11.57 -1.14 -6.44
N ASP A 61 10.99 -0.02 -6.86
CA ASP A 61 11.64 1.01 -7.67
C ASP A 61 12.55 1.97 -6.85
N LEU A 62 12.53 1.89 -5.50
CA LEU A 62 13.33 2.69 -4.53
C LEU A 62 14.66 2.02 -4.14
#